data_AF-R7K8I1-F1
#
_entry.id   AF-R7K8I1-F1
#
_cell.length_a   1.000
_cell.length_b   1.000
_cell.length_c   1.000
_cell.angle_alpha   90.00
_cell.angle_beta   90.00
_cell.angle_gamma   90.00
#
_symmetry.space_group_name_H-M   'P 1'
#
loop_
_entity.id
_entity.type
_entity.pdbx_description
1 polymer ?
#
loop_
_entity_poly.entity_id
_entity_poly.type
_entity_poly.pdbx_seq_one_letter_code
_entity_poly.pdbx_strand_id
1 'polypeptide(L)'
;MENNAILEQIKANGMKNFKAVNIGDSTTYRCYIENDGNIFVYARNKKRYGWRFDEEQFLIRFTPLIPNDENLQWKRRLKRAVKLCNESGLWAEIAVVWDNLYKYVTLDEKNKIYDMSWDNREATVAYCKKHYPFMIKIDSNGKEYLNTDYIWELSRCELKSMYFGYNNTEEKEQIRKAISERRKYTIPRIRTTYDVSFSYTPEINRAWYSEEYKNCGNGHYYLALNHSTAVFCEDD
;
A
#
# COMPACT_ATOMS: atom_id res chain seq x y z
N MET A 1 -2.80 -22.58 25.96
CA MET A 1 -3.96 -21.69 26.16
C MET A 1 -3.85 -20.41 25.34
N GLU A 2 -2.71 -19.72 25.33
CA GLU A 2 -2.50 -18.49 24.53
C GLU A 2 -2.60 -18.72 23.00
N ASN A 3 -1.98 -19.77 22.46
CA ASN A 3 -2.05 -20.08 21.02
C ASN A 3 -3.48 -20.33 20.53
N ASN A 4 -4.32 -20.96 21.34
CA ASN A 4 -5.72 -21.21 20.99
C ASN A 4 -6.51 -19.90 20.94
N ALA A 5 -6.30 -19.01 21.90
CA ALA A 5 -6.97 -17.71 21.92
C ALA A 5 -6.64 -16.86 20.67
N ILE A 6 -5.39 -16.88 20.19
CA ILE A 6 -4.99 -16.18 18.95
C ILE A 6 -5.67 -16.81 17.73
N LEU A 7 -5.73 -18.14 17.65
CA LEU A 7 -6.39 -18.83 16.54
C LEU A 7 -7.90 -18.56 16.51
N GLU A 8 -8.55 -18.56 17.67
CA GLU A 8 -9.97 -18.19 17.79
C GLU A 8 -10.21 -16.73 17.40
N GLN A 9 -9.32 -15.81 17.78
CA GLN A 9 -9.39 -14.41 17.33
C GLN A 9 -9.26 -14.29 15.80
N ILE A 10 -8.37 -15.05 15.18
CA ILE A 10 -8.21 -15.10 13.71
C ILE A 10 -9.52 -15.52 13.04
N LYS A 11 -10.14 -16.61 13.53
CA LYS A 11 -11.41 -17.12 13.01
C LYS A 11 -12.57 -16.15 13.23
N ALA A 12 -12.67 -15.56 14.42
CA ALA A 12 -13.72 -14.61 14.78
C ALA A 12 -13.69 -13.36 13.89
N ASN A 13 -12.50 -12.94 13.46
CA ASN A 13 -12.31 -11.85 12.50
C ASN A 13 -12.55 -12.27 11.03
N GLY A 14 -13.00 -13.50 10.76
CA GLY A 14 -13.25 -14.01 9.41
C GLY A 14 -12.00 -14.21 8.56
N MET A 15 -10.81 -14.18 9.16
CA MET A 15 -9.54 -14.27 8.43
C MET A 15 -9.20 -15.71 8.09
N LYS A 16 -9.15 -16.02 6.79
CA LYS A 16 -8.70 -17.34 6.32
C LYS A 16 -7.19 -17.44 6.17
N ASN A 17 -6.49 -16.35 5.88
CA ASN A 17 -5.04 -16.34 5.71
C ASN A 17 -4.35 -15.72 6.92
N PHE A 18 -3.34 -16.40 7.46
CA PHE A 18 -2.56 -15.89 8.58
C PHE A 18 -1.11 -16.42 8.54
N LYS A 19 -0.30 -16.03 9.51
CA LYS A 19 1.07 -16.55 9.67
C LYS A 19 1.20 -17.26 11.01
N ALA A 20 2.12 -18.20 11.09
CA ALA A 20 2.43 -18.89 12.34
C ALA A 20 3.91 -19.20 12.44
N VAL A 21 4.43 -19.28 13.65
CA VAL A 21 5.83 -19.65 13.92
C VAL A 21 5.87 -21.12 14.30
N ASN A 22 6.71 -21.90 13.64
CA ASN A 22 6.94 -23.28 14.04
C ASN A 22 7.71 -23.31 15.37
N ILE A 23 7.22 -24.09 16.32
CA ILE A 23 7.76 -24.13 17.69
C ILE A 23 9.16 -24.76 17.74
N GLY A 24 9.45 -25.70 16.84
CA GLY A 24 10.72 -26.43 16.81
C GLY A 24 11.88 -25.66 16.17
N ASP A 25 11.62 -24.85 15.16
CA ASP A 25 12.67 -24.15 14.38
C ASP A 25 12.54 -22.62 14.34
N SER A 26 11.52 -22.05 15.00
CA SER A 26 11.22 -20.61 15.00
C SER A 26 11.00 -19.97 13.62
N THR A 27 10.81 -20.77 12.57
CA THR A 27 10.56 -20.27 11.23
C THR A 27 9.10 -19.84 11.08
N THR A 28 8.88 -18.70 10.41
CA THR A 28 7.52 -18.22 10.11
C THR A 28 6.99 -18.85 8.83
N TYR A 29 5.80 -19.43 8.92
CA TYR A 29 5.07 -20.05 7.81
C TYR A 29 3.77 -19.29 7.52
N ARG A 30 3.30 -19.37 6.27
CA ARG A 30 1.97 -18.90 5.88
C ARG A 30 0.98 -20.03 6.10
N CYS A 31 -0.21 -19.70 6.57
CA CYS A 31 -1.26 -20.64 6.88
C CYS A 31 -2.58 -20.20 6.24
N TYR A 32 -3.43 -21.17 5.92
CA TYR A 32 -4.77 -20.96 5.40
C TYR A 32 -5.77 -21.86 6.12
N ILE A 33 -6.89 -21.30 6.57
CA ILE A 33 -8.02 -22.04 7.15
C ILE A 33 -8.93 -22.47 5.99
N GLU A 34 -9.01 -23.78 5.77
CA GLU A 34 -9.86 -24.41 4.77
C GLU A 34 -11.34 -24.40 5.21
N ASN A 35 -12.26 -24.58 4.27
CA ASN A 35 -13.70 -24.47 4.56
C ASN A 35 -14.22 -25.58 5.49
N ASP A 36 -13.48 -26.69 5.59
CA ASP A 36 -13.74 -27.82 6.49
C ASP A 36 -13.12 -27.64 7.88
N GLY A 37 -12.47 -26.48 8.14
CA GLY A 37 -11.83 -26.16 9.42
C GLY A 37 -10.37 -26.60 9.52
N ASN A 38 -9.86 -27.36 8.55
CA ASN A 38 -8.45 -27.75 8.55
C ASN A 38 -7.52 -26.55 8.29
N ILE A 39 -6.31 -26.63 8.81
CA ILE A 39 -5.28 -25.60 8.66
C ILE A 39 -4.20 -26.11 7.70
N PHE A 40 -4.11 -25.48 6.53
CA PHE A 40 -3.05 -25.73 5.57
C PHE A 40 -1.85 -24.82 5.82
N VAL A 41 -0.68 -25.41 6.10
CA VAL A 41 0.58 -24.69 6.29
C VAL A 41 1.43 -24.81 5.03
N TYR A 42 1.69 -23.69 4.36
CA TYR A 42 2.48 -23.66 3.14
C TYR A 42 3.95 -23.98 3.43
N ALA A 43 4.56 -24.86 2.64
CA ALA A 43 6.00 -25.06 2.66
C ALA A 43 6.74 -23.75 2.33
N ARG A 44 7.94 -23.59 2.90
CA ARG A 44 8.72 -22.35 2.77
C ARG A 44 8.92 -21.97 1.31
N ASN A 45 8.62 -20.70 0.99
CA ASN A 45 8.67 -20.13 -0.37
C ASN A 45 7.80 -20.85 -1.43
N LYS A 46 6.85 -21.71 -1.03
CA LYS A 46 5.91 -22.38 -1.94
C LYS A 46 4.54 -21.73 -1.86
N LYS A 47 3.83 -21.71 -3.00
CA LYS A 47 2.48 -21.13 -3.14
C LYS A 47 1.36 -22.18 -3.21
N ARG A 48 1.68 -23.47 -3.38
CA ARG A 48 0.70 -24.56 -3.62
C ARG A 48 0.92 -25.81 -2.78
N TYR A 49 2.10 -25.94 -2.18
CA TYR A 49 2.52 -27.16 -1.48
C TYR A 49 2.70 -26.85 0.01
N GLY A 50 2.44 -27.85 0.85
CA GLY A 50 2.38 -27.69 2.29
C GLY A 50 1.82 -28.93 2.97
N TRP A 51 1.41 -28.75 4.22
CA TRP A 51 0.87 -29.80 5.08
C TRP A 51 -0.50 -29.38 5.61
N ARG A 52 -1.40 -30.36 5.77
CA ARG A 52 -2.71 -30.19 6.42
C ARG A 52 -2.63 -30.66 7.86
N PHE A 53 -3.25 -29.90 8.74
CA PHE A 53 -3.41 -30.24 10.14
C PHE A 53 -4.85 -29.96 10.55
N ASP A 54 -5.40 -30.79 11.42
CA ASP A 54 -6.49 -30.33 12.27
C ASP A 54 -5.97 -29.28 13.26
N GLU A 55 -6.88 -28.62 13.97
CA GLU A 55 -6.52 -27.52 14.88
C GLU A 55 -5.61 -27.96 16.03
N GLU A 56 -5.82 -29.15 16.57
CA GLU A 56 -5.05 -29.68 17.68
C GLU A 56 -3.60 -29.98 17.23
N GLN A 57 -3.45 -30.69 16.12
CA GLN A 57 -2.17 -30.97 15.49
C GLN A 57 -1.42 -29.70 15.11
N PHE A 58 -2.14 -28.68 14.65
CA PHE A 58 -1.56 -27.39 14.30
C PHE A 58 -1.00 -26.70 15.55
N LEU A 59 -1.79 -26.58 16.61
CA LEU A 59 -1.42 -25.86 17.84
C LEU A 59 -0.28 -26.55 18.62
N ILE A 60 -0.08 -27.86 18.42
CA ILE A 60 1.09 -28.59 18.96
C ILE A 60 2.40 -28.17 18.27
N ARG A 61 2.34 -27.78 16.99
CA ARG A 61 3.52 -27.54 16.14
C ARG A 61 3.78 -26.07 15.85
N PHE A 62 2.75 -25.23 15.94
CA PHE A 62 2.79 -23.85 15.53
C PHE A 62 2.14 -22.91 16.55
N THR A 63 2.75 -21.74 16.69
CA THR A 63 2.15 -20.58 17.38
C THR A 63 1.57 -19.65 16.32
N PRO A 64 0.23 -19.51 16.21
CA PRO A 64 -0.37 -18.53 15.31
C PRO A 64 0.10 -17.12 15.69
N LEU A 65 0.36 -16.30 14.67
CA LEU A 65 0.67 -14.90 14.86
C LEU A 65 -0.61 -14.08 14.81
N ILE A 66 -0.72 -13.13 15.74
CA ILE A 66 -1.78 -12.14 15.76
C ILE A 66 -1.83 -11.49 14.37
N PRO A 67 -2.99 -11.48 13.71
CA PRO A 67 -3.15 -10.78 12.44
C PRO A 67 -2.67 -9.35 12.55
N ASN A 68 -2.01 -8.89 11.52
CA ASN A 68 -1.61 -7.50 11.51
C ASN A 68 -2.86 -6.63 11.45
N ASP A 69 -2.98 -5.69 12.38
CA ASP A 69 -3.96 -4.61 12.32
C ASP A 69 -3.72 -3.82 11.01
N GLU A 70 -4.63 -3.98 10.06
CA GLU A 70 -4.54 -3.35 8.73
C GLU A 70 -4.55 -1.84 8.82
N ASN A 71 -5.34 -1.27 9.75
CA ASN A 71 -5.35 0.15 10.00
C ASN A 71 -3.99 0.60 10.53
N LEU A 72 -3.39 -0.12 11.48
CA LEU A 72 -2.04 0.19 11.97
C LEU A 72 -0.99 0.11 10.86
N GLN A 73 -1.07 -0.89 9.98
CA GLN A 73 -0.17 -0.99 8.82
C GLN A 73 -0.35 0.18 7.85
N TRP A 74 -1.59 0.52 7.53
CA TRP A 74 -1.91 1.65 6.68
C TRP A 74 -1.40 2.96 7.28
N LYS A 75 -1.60 3.19 8.58
CA LYS A 75 -1.03 4.34 9.31
C LYS A 75 0.50 4.38 9.24
N ARG A 76 1.17 3.24 9.37
CA ARG A 76 2.64 3.15 9.21
C ARG A 76 3.08 3.52 7.78
N ARG A 77 2.33 3.09 6.75
CA ARG A 77 2.61 3.45 5.35
C ARG A 77 2.44 4.95 5.13
N LEU A 78 1.32 5.53 5.55
CA LEU A 78 1.06 6.98 5.46
C LEU A 78 2.17 7.79 6.13
N LYS A 79 2.50 7.48 7.39
CA LYS A 79 3.57 8.17 8.14
C LYS A 79 4.91 8.09 7.42
N ARG A 80 5.24 6.92 6.86
CA ARG A 80 6.47 6.74 6.08
C ARG A 80 6.44 7.58 4.80
N ALA A 81 5.34 7.59 4.07
CA ALA A 81 5.20 8.34 2.82
C ALA A 81 5.34 9.86 3.05
N VAL A 82 4.68 10.39 4.08
CA VAL A 82 4.83 11.79 4.50
C VAL A 82 6.29 12.13 4.79
N LYS A 83 6.99 11.27 5.55
CA LYS A 83 8.41 11.46 5.83
C LYS A 83 9.24 11.52 4.54
N LEU A 84 9.02 10.57 3.61
CA LEU A 84 9.76 10.50 2.36
C LEU A 84 9.55 11.74 1.48
N CYS A 85 8.31 12.22 1.36
CA CYS A 85 7.99 13.46 0.64
C CYS A 85 8.63 14.68 1.30
N ASN A 86 8.61 14.77 2.63
CA ASN A 86 9.23 15.89 3.34
C ASN A 86 10.75 15.91 3.17
N GLU A 87 11.40 14.75 3.17
CA GLU A 87 12.86 14.62 2.97
C GLU A 87 13.28 14.92 1.51
N SER A 88 12.49 14.51 0.53
CA SER A 88 12.79 14.74 -0.90
C SER A 88 12.29 16.09 -1.42
N GLY A 89 11.31 16.69 -0.74
CA GLY A 89 10.51 17.83 -1.19
C GLY A 89 9.44 17.48 -2.24
N LEU A 90 9.37 16.24 -2.71
CA LEU A 90 8.44 15.84 -3.77
C LEU A 90 7.01 15.75 -3.24
N TRP A 91 6.02 16.09 -4.08
CA TRP A 91 4.60 15.83 -3.83
C TRP A 91 4.08 16.42 -2.49
N ALA A 92 4.46 17.66 -2.17
CA ALA A 92 4.14 18.30 -0.90
C ALA A 92 2.63 18.33 -0.61
N GLU A 93 1.81 18.56 -1.63
CA GLU A 93 0.35 18.57 -1.55
C GLU A 93 -0.23 17.18 -1.24
N ILE A 94 0.36 16.10 -1.77
CA ILE A 94 -0.08 14.74 -1.49
C ILE A 94 0.36 14.31 -0.09
N ALA A 95 1.52 14.78 0.39
CA ALA A 95 1.94 14.57 1.77
C ALA A 95 0.92 15.13 2.77
N VAL A 96 0.28 16.27 2.47
CA VAL A 96 -0.81 16.82 3.28
C VAL A 96 -2.04 15.90 3.31
N VAL A 97 -2.39 15.28 2.17
CA VAL A 97 -3.48 14.28 2.12
C VAL A 97 -3.18 13.11 3.05
N TRP A 98 -1.98 12.51 2.94
CA TRP A 98 -1.61 11.38 3.78
C TRP A 98 -1.44 11.71 5.26
N ASP A 99 -0.96 12.91 5.60
CA ASP A 99 -0.84 13.36 6.99
C ASP A 99 -2.22 13.54 7.63
N ASN A 100 -3.19 14.10 6.89
CA ASN A 100 -4.58 14.20 7.35
C ASN A 100 -5.23 12.82 7.54
N LEU A 101 -5.05 11.90 6.59
CA LEU A 101 -5.49 10.51 6.73
C LEU A 101 -4.84 9.85 7.96
N TYR A 102 -3.54 10.07 8.17
CA TYR A 102 -2.81 9.52 9.31
C TYR A 102 -3.30 10.06 10.66
N LYS A 103 -3.67 11.33 10.74
CA LYS A 103 -4.11 11.96 11.99
C LYS A 103 -5.57 11.69 12.33
N TYR A 104 -6.46 11.74 11.34
CA TYR A 104 -7.89 11.94 11.62
C TYR A 104 -8.84 10.83 11.15
N VAL A 105 -8.37 9.88 10.33
CA VAL A 105 -9.25 8.94 9.62
C VAL A 105 -8.81 7.50 9.89
N THR A 106 -9.72 6.58 10.21
CA THR A 106 -9.39 5.14 10.27
C THR A 106 -9.53 4.51 8.89
N LEU A 107 -8.89 3.36 8.66
CA LEU A 107 -9.03 2.65 7.38
C LEU A 107 -10.49 2.25 7.11
N ASP A 108 -11.20 1.83 8.16
CA ASP A 108 -12.63 1.49 8.10
C ASP A 108 -13.48 2.69 7.67
N GLU A 109 -13.28 3.85 8.31
CA GLU A 109 -13.99 5.07 7.95
C GLU A 109 -13.68 5.52 6.52
N LYS A 110 -12.42 5.39 6.09
CA LYS A 110 -12.01 5.67 4.71
C LYS A 110 -12.72 4.77 3.70
N ASN A 111 -12.89 3.48 4.00
CA ASN A 111 -13.61 2.54 3.14
C ASN A 111 -15.11 2.83 3.13
N LYS A 112 -15.71 3.14 4.28
CA LYS A 112 -17.10 3.58 4.37
C LYS A 112 -17.38 4.81 3.51
N ILE A 113 -16.52 5.83 3.56
CA ILE A 113 -16.67 7.04 2.74
C ILE A 113 -16.55 6.68 1.25
N TYR A 114 -15.63 5.78 0.89
CA TYR A 114 -15.50 5.28 -0.47
C TYR A 114 -16.80 4.61 -0.96
N ASP A 115 -17.37 3.70 -0.18
CA ASP A 115 -18.61 3.00 -0.51
C ASP A 115 -19.79 3.98 -0.65
N MET A 116 -19.94 4.90 0.31
CA MET A 116 -20.95 5.97 0.25
C MET A 116 -20.81 6.83 -1.02
N SER A 117 -19.57 7.08 -1.47
CA SER A 117 -19.31 7.92 -2.66
C SER A 117 -19.76 7.27 -3.98
N TRP A 118 -19.81 5.93 -4.01
CA TRP A 118 -20.36 5.18 -5.14
C TRP A 118 -21.88 5.20 -5.14
N ASP A 119 -22.50 5.13 -3.95
CA ASP A 119 -23.95 5.12 -3.80
C ASP A 119 -24.58 6.51 -4.00
N ASN A 120 -24.09 7.51 -3.27
CA ASN A 120 -24.64 8.87 -3.29
C ASN A 120 -23.56 9.91 -2.99
N ARG A 121 -23.08 10.57 -4.05
CA ARG A 121 -22.03 11.59 -3.96
C ARG A 121 -22.45 12.83 -3.16
N GLU A 122 -23.69 13.29 -3.29
CA GLU A 122 -24.15 14.49 -2.60
C GLU A 122 -24.26 14.26 -1.09
N ALA A 123 -24.82 13.11 -0.69
CA ALA A 123 -24.87 12.71 0.71
C ALA A 123 -23.46 12.52 1.30
N THR A 124 -22.53 11.97 0.51
CA THR A 124 -21.13 11.81 0.92
C THR A 124 -20.44 13.16 1.12
N VAL A 125 -20.65 14.12 0.22
CA VAL A 125 -20.11 15.49 0.37
C VAL A 125 -20.66 16.13 1.65
N ALA A 126 -21.96 16.05 1.92
CA ALA A 126 -22.55 16.57 3.15
C ALA A 126 -21.98 15.91 4.42
N TYR A 127 -21.79 14.58 4.39
CA TYR A 127 -21.17 13.83 5.48
C TYR A 127 -19.72 14.27 5.72
N CYS A 128 -18.89 14.27 4.68
CA CYS A 128 -17.49 14.68 4.77
C CYS A 128 -17.35 16.15 5.15
N LYS A 129 -18.20 17.06 4.68
CA LYS A 129 -18.18 18.47 5.10
C LYS A 129 -18.35 18.63 6.61
N LYS A 130 -19.21 17.80 7.23
CA LYS A 130 -19.48 17.83 8.66
C LYS A 130 -18.36 17.18 9.49
N HIS A 131 -17.82 16.05 9.03
CA HIS A 131 -16.91 15.21 9.83
C HIS A 131 -15.44 15.36 9.45
N TYR A 132 -15.15 15.60 8.17
CA TYR A 132 -13.81 15.63 7.56
C TYR A 132 -13.69 16.77 6.53
N PRO A 133 -13.86 18.04 6.93
CA PRO A 133 -13.95 19.17 5.99
C PRO A 133 -12.72 19.32 5.09
N PHE A 134 -11.54 18.86 5.54
CA PHE A 134 -10.30 18.85 4.75
C PHE A 134 -10.36 17.94 3.51
N MET A 135 -11.35 17.04 3.42
CA MET A 135 -11.57 16.20 2.24
C MET A 135 -12.38 16.91 1.14
N ILE A 136 -12.95 18.09 1.41
CA ILE A 136 -13.80 18.81 0.45
C ILE A 136 -12.98 19.84 -0.31
N LYS A 137 -13.14 19.87 -1.63
CA LYS A 137 -12.63 20.90 -2.53
C LYS A 137 -13.79 21.65 -3.19
N ILE A 138 -13.48 22.82 -3.72
CA ILE A 138 -14.42 23.68 -4.45
C ILE A 138 -13.91 23.79 -5.88
N ASP A 139 -14.78 23.52 -6.85
CA ASP A 139 -14.43 23.64 -8.27
C ASP A 139 -14.46 25.11 -8.74
N SER A 140 -14.13 25.35 -10.00
CA SER A 140 -14.15 26.70 -10.59
C SER A 140 -15.52 27.37 -10.61
N ASN A 141 -16.60 26.60 -10.46
CA ASN A 141 -17.99 27.09 -10.44
C ASN A 141 -18.50 27.29 -9.01
N GLY A 142 -17.66 27.09 -7.99
CA GLY A 142 -18.06 27.18 -6.59
C GLY A 142 -18.76 25.93 -6.05
N LYS A 143 -18.83 24.83 -6.81
CA LYS A 143 -19.46 23.59 -6.37
C LYS A 143 -18.50 22.79 -5.50
N GLU A 144 -18.97 22.40 -4.33
CA GLU A 144 -18.24 21.53 -3.41
C GLU A 144 -18.24 20.08 -3.91
N TYR A 145 -17.09 19.42 -3.81
CA TYR A 145 -16.93 18.02 -4.17
C TYR A 145 -15.90 17.32 -3.25
N LEU A 146 -16.02 16.00 -3.14
CA LEU A 146 -15.09 15.16 -2.40
C LEU A 146 -13.77 15.05 -3.18
N ASN A 147 -12.65 15.39 -2.55
CA ASN A 147 -11.32 15.19 -3.12
C ASN A 147 -10.98 13.70 -3.13
N THR A 148 -10.90 13.12 -4.33
CA THR A 148 -10.74 11.68 -4.53
C THR A 148 -9.39 11.14 -4.04
N ASP A 149 -8.36 11.98 -3.90
CA ASP A 149 -7.06 11.62 -3.31
C ASP A 149 -7.18 11.01 -1.91
N TYR A 150 -8.26 11.33 -1.17
CA TYR A 150 -8.52 10.80 0.17
C TYR A 150 -9.15 9.42 0.20
N ILE A 151 -9.75 8.95 -0.91
CA ILE A 151 -10.57 7.74 -0.92
C ILE A 151 -10.17 6.70 -1.98
N TRP A 152 -9.55 7.11 -3.09
CA TRP A 152 -9.15 6.21 -4.18
C TRP A 152 -7.79 5.55 -3.92
N GLU A 153 -7.21 4.90 -4.92
CA GLU A 153 -6.03 4.05 -4.79
C GLU A 153 -4.83 4.73 -4.12
N LEU A 154 -4.57 5.99 -4.45
CA LEU A 154 -3.47 6.77 -3.85
C LEU A 154 -3.57 6.88 -2.32
N SER A 155 -4.80 6.88 -1.78
CA SER A 155 -5.04 6.93 -0.33
C SER A 155 -4.68 5.63 0.40
N ARG A 156 -4.62 4.48 -0.31
CA ARG A 156 -4.14 3.20 0.25
C ARG A 156 -2.65 3.25 0.59
N CYS A 157 -1.94 4.19 -0.03
CA CYS A 157 -0.54 4.49 0.20
C CYS A 157 0.33 3.23 0.08
N GLU A 158 0.12 2.44 -0.98
CA GLU A 158 0.84 1.20 -1.22
C GLU A 158 2.24 1.49 -1.75
N LEU A 159 3.22 1.42 -0.84
CA LEU A 159 4.62 1.74 -1.12
C LEU A 159 5.35 0.57 -1.78
N LYS A 160 6.17 0.89 -2.76
CA LYS A 160 7.02 -0.05 -3.49
C LYS A 160 8.44 0.46 -3.63
N SER A 161 9.40 -0.47 -3.67
CA SER A 161 10.77 -0.18 -4.07
C SER A 161 10.85 -0.10 -5.59
N MET A 162 11.34 1.02 -6.13
CA MET A 162 11.54 1.18 -7.57
C MET A 162 12.60 0.19 -8.06
N TYR A 163 12.28 -0.52 -9.15
CA TYR A 163 13.13 -1.54 -9.75
C TYR A 163 13.51 -1.16 -11.18
N PHE A 164 14.80 -0.98 -11.43
CA PHE A 164 15.35 -0.67 -12.75
C PHE A 164 16.23 -1.79 -13.31
N GLY A 165 15.95 -3.05 -12.94
CA GLY A 165 16.76 -4.21 -13.31
C GLY A 165 17.75 -4.63 -12.21
N TYR A 166 18.54 -5.66 -12.49
CA TYR A 166 19.58 -6.15 -11.58
C TYR A 166 20.68 -5.09 -11.41
N ASN A 167 21.16 -4.90 -10.18
CA ASN A 167 22.20 -3.92 -9.83
C ASN A 167 21.86 -2.45 -10.16
N ASN A 168 20.61 -2.03 -9.90
CA ASN A 168 20.12 -0.66 -10.18
C ASN A 168 20.59 0.46 -9.24
N THR A 169 21.81 0.34 -8.70
CA THR A 169 22.36 1.29 -7.73
C THR A 169 22.67 2.63 -8.40
N GLU A 170 23.20 2.60 -9.62
CA GLU A 170 23.58 3.81 -10.36
C GLU A 170 22.34 4.64 -10.73
N GLU A 171 21.28 4.01 -11.23
CA GLU A 171 20.03 4.68 -11.57
C GLU A 171 19.45 5.41 -10.36
N LYS A 172 19.43 4.74 -9.20
CA LYS A 172 18.94 5.33 -7.94
C LYS A 172 19.80 6.50 -7.49
N GLU A 173 21.12 6.40 -7.65
CA GLU A 173 22.04 7.48 -7.28
C GLU A 173 21.88 8.70 -8.21
N GLN A 174 21.70 8.48 -9.51
CA GLN A 174 21.45 9.56 -10.47
C GLN A 174 20.10 10.26 -10.21
N ILE A 175 19.06 9.50 -9.86
CA ILE A 175 17.78 10.08 -9.43
C ILE A 175 17.97 10.93 -8.17
N ARG A 176 18.71 10.40 -7.18
CA ARG A 176 18.97 11.10 -5.91
C ARG A 176 19.65 12.44 -6.15
N LYS A 177 20.70 12.46 -7.00
CA LYS A 177 21.40 13.69 -7.39
C LYS A 177 20.47 14.66 -8.11
N ALA A 178 19.73 14.19 -9.12
CA ALA A 178 18.82 15.02 -9.90
C ALA A 178 17.75 15.71 -9.03
N ILE A 179 17.15 15.00 -8.07
CA ILE A 179 16.20 15.58 -7.11
C ILE A 179 16.89 16.63 -6.24
N SER A 180 18.07 16.34 -5.70
CA SER A 180 18.79 17.28 -4.83
C SER A 180 19.26 18.55 -5.57
N GLU A 181 19.63 18.42 -6.84
CA GLU A 181 20.11 19.50 -7.70
C GLU A 181 18.96 20.28 -8.38
N ARG A 182 17.70 19.84 -8.21
CA ARG A 182 16.54 20.33 -8.97
C ARG A 182 16.77 20.33 -10.49
N ARG A 183 17.39 19.27 -10.98
CA ARG A 183 17.71 19.10 -12.39
C ARG A 183 16.72 18.14 -13.04
N LYS A 184 16.10 18.56 -14.15
CA LYS A 184 15.24 17.68 -14.95
C LYS A 184 15.98 16.40 -15.30
N TYR A 185 15.34 15.27 -15.05
CA TYR A 185 15.95 13.96 -15.26
C TYR A 185 14.91 12.96 -15.72
N THR A 186 15.32 12.09 -16.63
CA THR A 186 14.46 11.03 -17.17
C THR A 186 15.33 9.82 -17.40
N ILE A 187 14.87 8.68 -16.90
CA ILE A 187 15.41 7.39 -17.28
C ILE A 187 14.53 6.90 -18.43
N PRO A 188 15.09 6.81 -19.66
CA PRO A 188 14.36 6.25 -20.78
C PRO A 188 14.04 4.77 -20.51
N ARG A 189 13.09 4.22 -21.27
CA ARG A 189 12.59 2.86 -21.09
C ARG A 189 13.70 1.81 -20.87
N ILE A 190 13.74 1.21 -19.68
CA ILE A 190 14.58 0.06 -19.33
C ILE A 190 13.74 -1.21 -19.43
N ARG A 191 14.21 -2.17 -20.24
CA ARG A 191 13.52 -3.45 -20.43
C ARG A 191 13.89 -4.45 -19.33
N THR A 192 12.92 -4.79 -18.50
CA THR A 192 13.03 -5.82 -17.45
C THR A 192 11.93 -6.89 -17.63
N THR A 193 11.27 -7.31 -16.54
CA THR A 193 9.96 -7.98 -16.61
C THR A 193 8.88 -7.03 -17.13
N TYR A 194 9.04 -5.73 -16.89
CA TYR A 194 8.23 -4.62 -17.43
C TYR A 194 9.10 -3.68 -18.26
N ASP A 195 8.44 -2.83 -19.06
CA ASP A 195 9.06 -1.63 -19.62
C ASP A 195 9.02 -0.55 -18.54
N VAL A 196 10.17 -0.30 -17.89
CA VAL A 196 10.26 0.58 -16.73
C VAL A 196 10.75 1.96 -17.15
N SER A 197 10.17 3.02 -16.58
CA SER A 197 10.68 4.38 -16.76
C SER A 197 10.59 5.23 -15.49
N PHE A 198 11.34 6.33 -15.48
CA PHE A 198 11.28 7.35 -14.44
C PHE A 198 11.37 8.74 -15.05
N SER A 199 10.60 9.69 -14.54
CA SER A 199 10.72 11.10 -14.92
C SER A 199 10.63 12.00 -13.68
N TYR A 200 11.44 13.06 -13.65
CA TYR A 200 11.41 14.11 -12.65
C TYR A 200 11.30 15.48 -13.33
N THR A 201 10.32 16.26 -12.88
CA THR A 201 10.03 17.62 -13.35
C THR A 201 10.27 18.60 -12.19
N PRO A 202 11.40 19.33 -12.17
CA PRO A 202 11.78 20.19 -11.05
C PRO A 202 10.89 21.41 -10.89
N GLU A 203 10.26 21.90 -11.97
CA GLU A 203 9.43 23.11 -11.98
C GLU A 203 8.22 22.99 -11.04
N ILE A 204 7.68 21.77 -10.93
CA ILE A 204 6.56 21.44 -10.03
C ILE A 204 6.98 20.51 -8.90
N ASN A 205 8.28 20.19 -8.83
CA ASN A 205 8.90 19.25 -7.90
C ASN A 205 8.15 17.90 -7.77
N ARG A 206 7.90 17.25 -8.92
CA ARG A 206 7.18 15.98 -9.00
C ARG A 206 7.95 14.96 -9.82
N ALA A 207 7.82 13.70 -9.43
CA ALA A 207 8.46 12.59 -10.11
C ALA A 207 7.53 11.38 -10.24
N TRP A 208 7.61 10.71 -11.39
CA TRP A 208 6.80 9.55 -11.72
C TRP A 208 7.68 8.34 -12.00
N TYR A 209 7.14 7.18 -11.68
CA TYR A 209 7.71 5.89 -11.97
C TYR A 209 6.63 5.03 -12.63
N SER A 210 6.96 4.34 -13.72
CA SER A 210 6.03 3.42 -14.38
C SER A 210 6.64 2.05 -14.59
N GLU A 211 5.79 1.03 -14.48
CA GLU A 211 6.05 -0.35 -14.89
C GLU A 211 5.01 -0.75 -15.96
N GLU A 212 5.31 -0.46 -17.22
CA GLU A 212 4.40 -0.74 -18.34
C GLU A 212 4.51 -2.18 -18.81
N TYR A 213 3.39 -2.76 -19.25
CA TYR A 213 3.40 -4.02 -19.97
C TYR A 213 4.20 -3.86 -21.27
N LYS A 214 4.97 -4.89 -21.61
CA LYS A 214 5.98 -4.82 -22.67
C LYS A 214 5.38 -4.40 -24.01
N ASN A 215 5.78 -3.22 -24.48
CA ASN A 215 5.34 -2.59 -25.72
C ASN A 215 3.82 -2.35 -25.83
N CYS A 216 3.10 -2.27 -24.71
CA CYS A 216 1.66 -2.00 -24.72
C CYS A 216 1.33 -0.52 -24.48
N GLY A 217 2.21 0.22 -23.80
CA GLY A 217 1.97 1.64 -23.45
C GLY A 217 1.01 1.84 -22.28
N ASN A 218 0.56 0.75 -21.65
CA ASN A 218 -0.28 0.73 -20.45
C ASN A 218 0.38 -0.15 -19.36
N GLY A 219 -0.05 -0.03 -18.11
CA GLY A 219 0.48 -0.81 -16.99
C GLY A 219 0.31 -0.14 -15.64
N HIS A 220 1.32 -0.24 -14.79
CA HIS A 220 1.24 0.24 -13.40
C HIS A 220 1.92 1.61 -13.26
N TYR A 221 1.19 2.61 -12.76
CA TYR A 221 1.69 3.97 -12.59
C TYR A 221 1.83 4.34 -11.12
N TYR A 222 2.95 5.00 -10.82
CA TYR A 222 3.35 5.32 -9.47
C TYR A 222 3.83 6.76 -9.35
N LEU A 223 3.62 7.37 -8.18
CA LEU A 223 4.30 8.62 -7.82
C LEU A 223 5.60 8.28 -7.10
N ALA A 224 6.74 8.71 -7.63
CA ALA A 224 8.02 8.52 -6.97
C ALA A 224 8.15 9.50 -5.80
N LEU A 225 8.38 8.98 -4.60
CA LEU A 225 8.45 9.78 -3.37
C LEU A 225 9.88 10.22 -3.04
N ASN A 226 10.85 9.45 -3.51
CA ASN A 226 12.27 9.76 -3.46
C ASN A 226 13.02 8.96 -4.55
N HIS A 227 14.32 8.83 -4.40
CA HIS A 227 15.19 8.12 -5.34
C HIS A 227 15.00 6.59 -5.43
N SER A 228 14.27 5.96 -4.51
CA SER A 228 14.14 4.50 -4.47
C SER A 228 12.76 3.97 -4.11
N THR A 229 11.83 4.81 -3.66
CA THR A 229 10.50 4.44 -3.21
C THR A 229 9.45 5.19 -4.02
N ALA A 230 8.42 4.47 -4.44
CA ALA A 230 7.25 5.03 -5.10
C ALA A 230 5.96 4.54 -4.42
N VAL A 231 4.85 5.22 -4.65
CA VAL A 231 3.51 4.84 -4.20
C VAL A 231 2.63 4.53 -5.40
N PHE A 232 1.84 3.48 -5.29
CA PHE A 232 0.87 3.13 -6.34
C PHE A 232 -0.18 4.24 -6.51
N CYS A 233 -0.48 4.56 -7.76
CA CYS A 233 -1.46 5.58 -8.12
C CYS A 233 -2.64 4.97 -8.88
N GLU A 234 -2.37 4.28 -9.99
CA GLU A 234 -3.40 3.72 -10.86
C GLU A 234 -2.84 2.64 -11.80
N ASP A 235 -3.76 1.85 -12.36
CA ASP A 235 -3.53 0.95 -13.49
C ASP A 235 -4.25 1.50 -14.72
N ASP A 236 -3.67 1.27 -15.91
CA ASP A 236 -4.29 1.54 -17.23
C ASP A 236 -4.44 0.23 -18.04
#